data_AF-A0A0U5JT37-F1
#
_entry.id   AF-A0A0U5JT37-F1
#
_cell.length_a   1.000
_cell.length_b   1.000
_cell.length_c   1.000
_cell.angle_alpha   90.00
_cell.angle_beta   90.00
_cell.angle_gamma   90.00
#
_symmetry.space_group_name_H-M   'P 1'
#
loop_
_entity.id
_entity.type
_entity.pdbx_description
1 polymer ?
#
loop_
_entity_poly.entity_id
_entity_poly.type
_entity_poly.pdbx_seq_one_letter_code
_entity_poly.pdbx_strand_id
1 'polypeptide(L)'
;MTKEDRDGRVFHSKTKIDSYYLPYINGNNVQRYYLKPSTEYIQYTDGLAEPRRSTNFTEPRILVRQIPNKNEYAIDGAFADTTIINDINSMIVENTKGIDILAILGILNSKPITLWFLMKFDKFQCRLFPQFKVNELAQFPIPELTDDAEKELSTLVSEAMDKRKHGQNISKENERIDELVISAFNLNESEKQSIRDFKF
;
A
#
# COMPACT_ATOMS: atom_id res chain seq x y z
N MET A 1 23.45 14.90 -10.76
CA MET A 1 23.66 13.44 -10.82
C MET A 1 23.89 13.05 -12.27
N THR A 2 25.01 12.41 -12.57
CA THR A 2 25.31 11.90 -13.92
C THR A 2 24.58 10.58 -14.18
N LYS A 3 24.55 10.11 -15.43
CA LYS A 3 24.03 8.78 -15.76
C LYS A 3 24.84 7.67 -15.07
N GLU A 4 26.14 7.84 -14.99
CA GLU A 4 27.07 6.90 -14.32
C GLU A 4 26.79 6.82 -12.82
N ASP A 5 26.56 7.96 -12.15
CA ASP A 5 26.18 7.99 -10.73
C ASP A 5 24.88 7.21 -10.46
N ARG A 6 23.90 7.35 -11.36
CA ARG A 6 22.60 6.68 -11.27
C ARG A 6 22.75 5.18 -11.47
N ASP A 7 23.42 4.78 -12.54
CA ASP A 7 23.58 3.38 -12.92
C ASP A 7 24.48 2.66 -11.89
N GLY A 8 25.46 3.37 -11.31
CA GLY A 8 26.30 2.91 -10.19
C GLY A 8 25.63 2.97 -8.81
N ARG A 9 24.41 3.50 -8.71
CA ARG A 9 23.65 3.67 -7.44
C ARG A 9 24.50 4.29 -6.32
N VAL A 10 25.32 5.31 -6.61
CA VAL A 10 26.37 5.81 -5.69
C VAL A 10 25.86 6.33 -4.34
N PHE A 11 24.58 6.71 -4.25
CA PHE A 11 23.93 7.13 -3.01
C PHE A 11 23.35 5.97 -2.19
N HIS A 12 23.40 4.73 -2.68
CA HIS A 12 22.90 3.56 -1.98
C HIS A 12 24.03 2.82 -1.25
N SER A 13 23.69 2.20 -0.13
CA SER A 13 24.62 1.35 0.64
C SER A 13 23.89 0.13 1.19
N LYS A 14 24.62 -0.97 1.45
CA LYS A 14 24.08 -2.12 2.20
C LYS A 14 24.13 -1.90 3.72
N THR A 15 24.89 -0.90 4.18
CA THR A 15 25.07 -0.58 5.60
C THR A 15 24.77 0.89 5.85
N LYS A 16 24.37 1.20 7.09
CA LYS A 16 24.21 2.58 7.53
C LYS A 16 25.59 3.18 7.79
N ILE A 17 26.05 4.05 6.88
CA ILE A 17 27.38 4.68 6.97
C ILE A 17 27.38 5.81 8.01
N ASP A 18 26.36 6.68 7.98
CA ASP A 18 26.20 7.78 8.93
C ASP A 18 24.70 8.16 9.11
N SER A 19 24.42 9.32 9.71
CA SER A 19 23.06 9.81 9.95
C SER A 19 22.28 10.21 8.69
N TYR A 20 22.95 10.50 7.58
CA TYR A 20 22.33 10.83 6.30
C TYR A 20 21.86 9.59 5.54
N TYR A 21 22.32 8.39 5.92
CA TYR A 21 21.89 7.12 5.34
C TYR A 21 20.62 6.60 6.03
N LEU A 22 19.48 6.80 5.38
CA LEU A 22 18.17 6.38 5.86
C LEU A 22 17.76 5.03 5.23
N PRO A 23 16.99 4.18 5.92
CA PRO A 23 16.52 2.91 5.35
C PRO A 23 15.75 3.14 4.05
N TYR A 24 16.05 2.35 3.02
CA TYR A 24 15.49 2.48 1.68
C TYR A 24 14.52 1.33 1.37
N ILE A 25 13.32 1.69 0.92
CA ILE A 25 12.22 0.79 0.57
C ILE A 25 11.99 0.86 -0.94
N ASN A 26 11.95 -0.31 -1.59
CA ASN A 26 11.55 -0.43 -2.97
C ASN A 26 10.24 -1.21 -3.12
N GLY A 27 9.77 -1.39 -4.36
CA GLY A 27 8.53 -2.11 -4.64
C GLY A 27 8.46 -3.55 -4.11
N ASN A 28 9.59 -4.23 -3.86
CA ASN A 28 9.61 -5.58 -3.31
C ASN A 28 9.40 -5.62 -1.78
N ASN A 29 9.65 -4.50 -1.11
CA ASN A 29 9.46 -4.39 0.33
C ASN A 29 7.98 -4.25 0.70
N VAL A 30 7.19 -3.61 -0.16
CA VAL A 30 5.76 -3.37 0.06
C VAL A 30 4.98 -4.63 -0.29
N GLN A 31 4.40 -5.26 0.72
CA GLN A 31 3.48 -6.39 0.57
C GLN A 31 2.18 -6.09 1.31
N ARG A 32 1.08 -6.74 0.89
CA ARG A 32 -0.21 -6.62 1.56
C ARG A 32 -0.10 -6.84 3.08
N TYR A 33 -0.43 -5.79 3.84
CA TYR A 33 -0.34 -5.66 5.30
C TYR A 33 1.05 -5.89 5.91
N TYR A 34 2.12 -5.87 5.11
CA TYR A 34 3.45 -6.11 5.63
C TYR A 34 4.50 -5.31 4.86
N LEU A 35 5.14 -4.40 5.57
CA LEU A 35 6.33 -3.73 5.08
C LEU A 35 7.56 -4.53 5.47
N LYS A 36 8.16 -5.22 4.50
CA LYS A 36 9.41 -5.95 4.74
C LYS A 36 10.51 -4.97 5.17
N PRO A 37 11.37 -5.38 6.12
CA PRO A 37 12.55 -4.62 6.49
C PRO A 37 13.38 -4.20 5.28
N SER A 38 13.93 -3.00 5.36
CA SER A 38 14.86 -2.52 4.37
C SER A 38 16.15 -3.37 4.36
N THR A 39 16.70 -3.60 3.17
CA THR A 39 17.98 -4.28 2.96
C THR A 39 19.07 -3.33 2.46
N GLU A 40 18.73 -2.05 2.32
CA GLU A 40 19.61 -1.01 1.76
C GLU A 40 19.36 0.34 2.44
N TYR A 41 20.32 1.23 2.36
CA TYR A 41 20.20 2.59 2.83
C TYR A 41 20.41 3.53 1.65
N ILE A 42 19.80 4.71 1.71
CA ILE A 42 20.02 5.80 0.76
C ILE A 42 20.53 7.03 1.51
N GLN A 43 21.59 7.64 1.00
CA GLN A 43 22.07 8.93 1.47
C GLN A 43 21.08 10.01 1.05
N TYR A 44 20.28 10.48 2.00
CA TYR A 44 19.21 11.44 1.75
C TYR A 44 19.70 12.86 2.06
N THR A 45 20.29 13.51 1.06
CA THR A 45 20.83 14.89 1.14
C THR A 45 20.39 15.71 -0.07
N ASP A 46 20.71 17.01 -0.07
CA ASP A 46 20.41 17.91 -1.19
C ASP A 46 21.07 17.53 -2.51
N GLY A 47 22.12 16.70 -2.47
CA GLY A 47 22.78 16.16 -3.66
C GLY A 47 22.02 15.04 -4.38
N LEU A 48 20.95 14.50 -3.77
CA LEU A 48 20.08 13.53 -4.41
C LEU A 48 19.36 14.19 -5.59
N ALA A 49 19.20 13.46 -6.70
CA ALA A 49 18.64 14.06 -7.92
C ALA A 49 17.16 14.45 -7.81
N GLU A 50 16.35 13.60 -7.18
CA GLU A 50 14.90 13.80 -7.04
C GLU A 50 14.47 13.50 -5.59
N PRO A 51 14.91 14.32 -4.61
CA PRO A 51 14.44 14.18 -3.26
C PRO A 51 12.96 14.54 -3.23
N ARG A 52 12.13 13.60 -2.79
CA ARG A 52 10.68 13.76 -2.62
C ARG A 52 10.34 14.70 -1.45
N ARG A 53 10.77 15.96 -1.55
CA ARG A 53 10.67 16.95 -0.46
C ARG A 53 9.24 17.29 -0.05
N SER A 54 8.25 16.98 -0.89
CA SER A 54 6.83 17.15 -0.59
C SER A 54 6.29 16.08 0.37
N THR A 55 7.01 14.98 0.57
CA THR A 55 6.59 13.87 1.44
C THR A 55 7.19 14.01 2.82
N ASN A 56 6.36 13.88 3.86
CA ASN A 56 6.86 13.79 5.22
C ASN A 56 7.21 12.33 5.58
N PHE A 57 8.47 11.96 5.42
CA PHE A 57 8.93 10.59 5.68
C PHE A 57 8.97 10.19 7.15
N THR A 58 8.77 11.13 8.10
CA THR A 58 8.73 10.84 9.53
C THR A 58 7.35 10.47 10.04
N GLU A 59 6.29 10.82 9.30
CA GLU A 59 4.92 10.59 9.73
C GLU A 59 4.37 9.21 9.29
N PRO A 60 3.39 8.68 10.04
CA PRO A 60 2.63 7.51 9.63
C PRO A 60 2.00 7.67 8.24
N ARG A 61 2.18 6.67 7.38
CA ARG A 61 1.65 6.68 6.01
C ARG A 61 1.45 5.26 5.48
N ILE A 62 0.67 5.15 4.42
CA ILE A 62 0.54 3.89 3.68
C ILE A 62 1.40 3.97 2.43
N LEU A 63 2.17 2.92 2.19
CA LEU A 63 2.86 2.68 0.93
C LEU A 63 2.04 1.73 0.08
N VAL A 64 1.65 2.16 -1.12
CA VAL A 64 0.88 1.36 -2.08
C VAL A 64 1.75 1.03 -3.29
N ARG A 65 1.97 -0.26 -3.56
CA ARG A 65 2.77 -0.72 -4.69
C ARG A 65 2.10 -0.37 -6.02
N GLN A 66 2.85 0.19 -6.97
CA GLN A 66 2.31 0.61 -8.28
C GLN A 66 2.02 -0.54 -9.23
N ILE A 67 2.71 -1.68 -9.08
CA ILE A 67 2.46 -2.88 -9.85
C ILE A 67 1.55 -3.78 -9.00
N PRO A 68 0.26 -3.92 -9.37
CA PRO A 68 -0.68 -4.76 -8.66
C PRO A 68 -0.35 -6.24 -8.89
N ASN A 69 -0.74 -7.08 -7.94
CA ASN A 69 -0.66 -8.53 -8.09
C ASN A 69 -1.86 -9.07 -8.87
N LYS A 70 -1.65 -10.14 -9.62
CA LYS A 70 -2.69 -10.79 -10.41
C LYS A 70 -3.44 -11.83 -9.55
N ASN A 71 -4.27 -11.39 -8.61
CA ASN A 71 -5.07 -12.25 -7.72
C ASN A 71 -6.30 -11.49 -7.14
N GLU A 72 -7.08 -12.14 -6.26
CA GLU A 72 -8.29 -11.59 -5.60
C GLU A 72 -8.04 -10.33 -4.75
N TYR A 73 -6.79 -10.06 -4.39
CA TYR A 73 -6.33 -8.92 -3.61
C TYR A 73 -5.17 -8.23 -4.35
N ALA A 74 -5.50 -7.61 -5.47
CA ALA A 74 -4.52 -7.09 -6.41
C ALA A 74 -3.71 -5.91 -5.87
N ILE A 75 -4.25 -5.18 -4.90
CA ILE A 75 -3.64 -3.98 -4.33
C ILE A 75 -2.80 -4.36 -3.11
N ASP A 76 -1.50 -4.02 -3.16
CA ASP A 76 -0.55 -4.22 -2.06
C ASP A 76 -0.27 -2.88 -1.38
N GLY A 77 -0.94 -2.66 -0.25
CA GLY A 77 -0.68 -1.58 0.70
C GLY A 77 0.02 -2.09 1.96
N ALA A 78 0.96 -1.30 2.48
CA ALA A 78 1.62 -1.54 3.76
C ALA A 78 1.73 -0.24 4.59
N PHE A 79 1.60 -0.35 5.90
CA PHE A 79 1.78 0.77 6.82
C PHE A 79 3.25 1.02 7.13
N ALA A 80 3.64 2.28 7.21
CA ALA A 80 4.96 2.74 7.64
C ALA A 80 4.80 3.80 8.74
N ASP A 81 5.37 3.52 9.92
CA ASP A 81 5.37 4.36 11.12
C ASP A 81 6.78 4.78 11.55
N THR A 82 7.78 4.50 10.72
CA THR A 82 9.19 4.84 10.97
C THR A 82 9.76 5.66 9.83
N THR A 83 10.85 6.38 10.12
CA THR A 83 11.57 7.17 9.12
C THR A 83 12.29 6.27 8.14
N ILE A 84 11.74 6.16 6.93
CA ILE A 84 12.25 5.37 5.81
C ILE A 84 12.01 6.13 4.51
N ILE A 85 12.88 5.96 3.52
CA ILE A 85 12.73 6.54 2.19
C ILE A 85 12.20 5.47 1.24
N ASN A 86 11.12 5.75 0.53
CA ASN A 86 10.59 4.82 -0.47
C ASN A 86 10.72 5.37 -1.90
N ASP A 87 10.95 4.45 -2.84
CA ASP A 87 11.15 4.75 -4.25
C ASP A 87 9.85 5.01 -5.01
N ILE A 88 9.97 5.28 -6.32
CA ILE A 88 8.82 5.56 -7.19
C ILE A 88 7.85 4.40 -7.35
N ASN A 89 8.27 3.17 -7.08
CA ASN A 89 7.43 1.98 -7.23
C ASN A 89 6.39 1.85 -6.11
N SER A 90 6.44 2.73 -5.11
CA SER A 90 5.44 2.86 -4.06
C SER A 90 4.89 4.28 -4.00
N MET A 91 3.57 4.39 -4.12
CA MET A 91 2.80 5.60 -3.90
C MET A 91 2.51 5.77 -2.41
N ILE A 92 2.24 6.99 -1.99
CA ILE A 92 2.05 7.34 -0.59
C ILE A 92 0.61 7.81 -0.40
N VAL A 93 -0.06 7.25 0.60
CA VAL A 93 -1.33 7.77 1.12
C VAL A 93 -1.05 8.32 2.50
N GLU A 94 -1.33 9.61 2.65
CA GLU A 94 -1.19 10.41 3.86
C GLU A 94 -2.42 11.32 3.99
N ASN A 95 -2.60 11.98 5.14
CA ASN A 95 -3.72 12.90 5.39
C ASN A 95 -5.10 12.29 5.09
N THR A 96 -5.53 11.38 5.95
CA THR A 96 -6.75 10.56 5.80
C THR A 96 -8.06 11.31 6.08
N LYS A 97 -8.02 12.64 6.22
CA LYS A 97 -9.19 13.52 6.44
C LYS A 97 -10.09 13.09 7.62
N GLY A 98 -9.50 12.49 8.65
CA GLY A 98 -10.22 12.09 9.87
C GLY A 98 -10.54 10.60 9.98
N ILE A 99 -10.39 9.82 8.91
CA ILE A 99 -10.52 8.36 8.95
C ILE A 99 -9.22 7.75 9.49
N ASP A 100 -9.29 6.75 10.35
CA ASP A 100 -8.12 6.01 10.79
C ASP A 100 -7.32 5.44 9.61
N ILE A 101 -5.99 5.62 9.66
CA ILE A 101 -5.10 5.21 8.56
C ILE A 101 -5.06 3.70 8.35
N LEU A 102 -5.28 2.90 9.40
CA LEU A 102 -5.39 1.45 9.28
C LEU A 102 -6.74 1.05 8.68
N ALA A 103 -7.83 1.78 8.96
CA ALA A 103 -9.09 1.59 8.23
C ALA A 103 -8.92 1.84 6.72
N ILE A 104 -8.24 2.93 6.34
CA ILE A 104 -7.92 3.21 4.93
C ILE A 104 -7.07 2.08 4.33
N LEU A 105 -6.08 1.56 5.06
CA LEU A 105 -5.26 0.44 4.62
C LEU A 105 -6.11 -0.83 4.38
N GLY A 106 -7.07 -1.11 5.28
CA GLY A 106 -8.01 -2.21 5.15
C GLY A 106 -8.89 -2.09 3.91
N ILE A 107 -9.46 -0.91 3.67
CA ILE A 107 -10.22 -0.61 2.46
C ILE A 107 -9.37 -0.87 1.22
N LEU A 108 -8.20 -0.22 1.10
CA LEU A 108 -7.34 -0.32 -0.07
C LEU A 108 -6.92 -1.76 -0.40
N ASN A 109 -6.64 -2.57 0.62
CA ASN A 109 -6.21 -3.96 0.47
C ASN A 109 -7.35 -4.96 0.29
N SER A 110 -8.61 -4.52 0.29
CA SER A 110 -9.78 -5.40 0.27
C SER A 110 -10.11 -5.95 -1.15
N LYS A 111 -10.87 -7.05 -1.18
CA LYS A 111 -11.40 -7.64 -2.41
C LYS A 111 -12.37 -6.71 -3.18
N PRO A 112 -13.34 -6.00 -2.58
CA PRO A 112 -14.19 -5.06 -3.32
C PRO A 112 -13.39 -3.97 -4.05
N ILE A 113 -12.31 -3.45 -3.44
CA ILE A 113 -11.42 -2.50 -4.13
C ILE A 113 -10.68 -3.14 -5.30
N THR A 114 -10.25 -4.39 -5.16
CA THR A 114 -9.66 -5.14 -6.28
C THR A 114 -10.65 -5.26 -7.44
N LEU A 115 -11.89 -5.68 -7.18
CA LEU A 115 -12.90 -5.82 -8.23
C LEU A 115 -13.20 -4.47 -8.92
N TRP A 116 -13.37 -3.41 -8.14
CA TRP A 116 -13.56 -2.06 -8.69
C TRP A 116 -12.38 -1.62 -9.55
N PHE A 117 -11.14 -1.86 -9.09
CA PHE A 117 -9.92 -1.52 -9.83
C PHE A 117 -9.86 -2.23 -11.18
N LEU A 118 -10.22 -3.53 -11.21
CA LEU A 118 -10.29 -4.32 -12.43
C LEU A 118 -11.30 -3.74 -13.42
N MET A 119 -12.51 -3.44 -12.95
CA MET A 119 -13.59 -2.89 -13.78
C MET A 119 -13.26 -1.48 -14.28
N LYS A 120 -12.60 -0.65 -13.46
CA LYS A 120 -12.34 0.75 -13.77
C LYS A 120 -11.18 0.95 -14.73
N PHE A 121 -10.09 0.19 -14.56
CA PHE A 121 -8.82 0.48 -15.23
C PHE A 121 -8.30 -0.62 -16.16
N ASP A 122 -8.82 -1.85 -16.07
CA ASP A 122 -8.51 -2.97 -16.96
C ASP A 122 -6.99 -3.20 -17.19
N LYS A 123 -6.18 -2.93 -16.14
CA LYS A 123 -4.71 -2.88 -16.25
C LYS A 123 -4.07 -4.20 -16.66
N PHE A 124 -4.73 -5.33 -16.38
CA PHE A 124 -4.18 -6.66 -16.66
C PHE A 124 -4.26 -7.07 -18.14
N GLN A 125 -4.89 -6.27 -19.01
CA GLN A 125 -4.81 -6.47 -20.46
C GLN A 125 -3.50 -5.93 -21.08
N CYS A 126 -2.77 -5.08 -20.37
CA CYS A 126 -1.49 -4.56 -20.85
C CYS A 126 -0.42 -5.67 -20.89
N ARG A 127 0.22 -5.85 -22.06
CA ARG A 127 1.29 -6.85 -22.26
C ARG A 127 2.57 -6.58 -21.46
N LEU A 128 2.78 -5.35 -21.01
CA LEU A 128 3.95 -4.90 -20.27
C LEU A 128 3.47 -4.26 -18.95
N PHE A 129 3.88 -4.86 -17.82
CA PHE A 129 3.70 -4.44 -16.43
C PHE A 129 2.45 -3.57 -16.12
N PRO A 130 1.40 -4.12 -15.47
CA PRO A 130 0.11 -3.47 -15.28
C PRO A 130 0.15 -2.33 -14.23
N GLN A 131 0.96 -1.31 -14.45
CA GLN A 131 1.21 -0.24 -13.49
C GLN A 131 0.01 0.73 -13.40
N PHE A 132 -0.31 1.18 -12.18
CA PHE A 132 -1.19 2.32 -11.96
C PHE A 132 -0.46 3.50 -11.30
N LYS A 133 -0.96 4.71 -11.52
CA LYS A 133 -0.34 5.98 -11.12
C LYS A 133 -1.08 6.63 -9.95
N VAL A 134 -0.45 7.62 -9.33
CA VAL A 134 -1.01 8.33 -8.15
C VAL A 134 -2.38 8.96 -8.44
N ASN A 135 -2.58 9.49 -9.65
CA ASN A 135 -3.87 10.05 -10.08
C ASN A 135 -4.96 8.99 -10.24
N GLU A 136 -4.58 7.73 -10.46
CA GLU A 136 -5.51 6.59 -10.50
C GLU A 136 -5.80 6.09 -9.09
N LEU A 137 -4.78 6.01 -8.21
CA LEU A 137 -4.96 5.73 -6.79
C LEU A 137 -5.91 6.73 -6.11
N ALA A 138 -5.81 8.02 -6.47
CA ALA A 138 -6.67 9.07 -5.94
C ALA A 138 -8.16 8.91 -6.33
N GLN A 139 -8.49 8.03 -7.28
CA GLN A 139 -9.87 7.72 -7.67
C GLN A 139 -10.44 6.52 -6.93
N PHE A 140 -9.65 5.82 -6.10
CA PHE A 140 -10.12 4.64 -5.39
C PHE A 140 -11.28 5.02 -4.47
N PRO A 141 -12.38 4.25 -4.48
CA PRO A 141 -13.53 4.58 -3.68
C PRO A 141 -13.23 4.30 -2.20
N ILE A 142 -13.51 5.28 -1.34
CA ILE A 142 -13.43 5.16 0.11
C ILE A 142 -14.88 5.31 0.62
N PRO A 143 -15.52 4.22 1.10
CA PRO A 143 -16.88 4.30 1.60
C PRO A 143 -16.93 5.07 2.92
N GLU A 144 -18.10 5.63 3.25
CA GLU A 144 -18.35 6.16 4.58
C GLU A 144 -18.46 5.00 5.58
N LEU A 145 -17.79 5.12 6.71
CA LEU A 145 -17.81 4.15 7.81
C LEU A 145 -18.50 4.77 9.01
N THR A 146 -19.22 3.96 9.78
CA THR A 146 -19.58 4.33 11.15
C THR A 146 -18.35 4.27 12.04
N ASP A 147 -18.31 5.04 13.13
CA ASP A 147 -17.19 5.02 14.09
C ASP A 147 -16.86 3.59 14.58
N ASP A 148 -17.89 2.79 14.83
CA ASP A 148 -17.73 1.39 15.26
C ASP A 148 -17.11 0.52 14.15
N ALA A 149 -17.58 0.68 12.90
CA ALA A 149 -17.04 -0.07 11.76
C ALA A 149 -15.60 0.35 11.45
N GLU A 150 -15.27 1.64 11.54
CA GLU A 150 -13.91 2.16 11.37
C GLU A 150 -12.97 1.57 12.42
N LYS A 151 -13.41 1.55 13.69
CA LYS A 151 -12.63 0.98 14.81
C LYS A 151 -12.45 -0.53 14.68
N GLU A 152 -13.50 -1.26 14.31
CA GLU A 152 -13.42 -2.70 14.08
C GLU A 152 -12.46 -3.01 12.92
N LEU A 153 -12.59 -2.28 11.80
CA LEU A 153 -11.74 -2.44 10.64
C LEU A 153 -10.26 -2.17 10.98
N SER A 154 -9.98 -1.09 11.69
CA SER A 154 -8.62 -0.74 12.14
C SER A 154 -8.02 -1.82 13.04
N THR A 155 -8.83 -2.41 13.93
CA THR A 155 -8.42 -3.51 14.81
C THR A 155 -8.07 -4.76 14.01
N LEU A 156 -8.93 -5.17 13.08
CA LEU A 156 -8.69 -6.33 12.20
C LEU A 156 -7.45 -6.14 11.33
N VAL A 157 -7.21 -4.92 10.83
CA VAL A 157 -6.02 -4.59 10.03
C VAL A 157 -4.76 -4.68 10.89
N SER A 158 -4.80 -4.19 12.13
CA SER A 158 -3.69 -4.33 13.08
C SER A 158 -3.36 -5.80 13.36
N GLU A 159 -4.37 -6.63 13.60
CA GLU A 159 -4.22 -8.09 13.78
C GLU A 159 -3.63 -8.76 12.53
N ALA A 160 -4.13 -8.39 11.34
CA ALA A 160 -3.61 -8.92 10.07
C ALA A 160 -2.14 -8.54 9.86
N MET A 161 -1.75 -7.32 10.19
CA MET A 161 -0.36 -6.86 10.11
C MET A 161 0.56 -7.65 11.04
N ASP A 162 0.16 -7.86 12.29
CA ASP A 162 0.95 -8.64 13.25
C ASP A 162 1.12 -10.10 12.80
N LYS A 163 0.02 -10.74 12.36
CA LYS A 163 0.07 -12.09 11.80
C LYS A 163 1.00 -12.19 10.60
N ARG A 164 0.91 -11.24 9.65
CA ARG A 164 1.77 -11.22 8.46
C ARG A 164 3.24 -11.03 8.79
N LYS A 165 3.55 -10.17 9.77
CA LYS A 165 4.91 -9.99 10.28
C LYS A 165 5.51 -11.30 10.82
N HIS A 166 4.68 -12.16 11.41
CA HIS A 166 5.07 -13.48 11.91
C HIS A 166 4.87 -14.62 10.89
N GLY A 167 4.60 -14.32 9.62
CA GLY A 167 4.41 -15.32 8.56
C GLY A 167 3.14 -16.16 8.68
N GLN A 168 2.17 -15.72 9.49
CA GLN A 168 0.92 -16.42 9.71
C GLN A 168 -0.11 -16.13 8.60
N ASN A 169 -1.06 -17.06 8.44
CA ASN A 169 -2.19 -16.89 7.54
C ASN A 169 -3.21 -15.87 8.11
N ILE A 170 -3.77 -15.04 7.22
CA ILE A 170 -4.73 -13.98 7.56
C ILE A 170 -6.08 -14.13 6.84
N SER A 171 -6.44 -15.35 6.39
CA SER A 171 -7.66 -15.58 5.63
C SER A 171 -8.91 -15.17 6.42
N LYS A 172 -8.94 -15.44 7.74
CA LYS A 172 -10.05 -15.04 8.61
C LYS A 172 -10.18 -13.52 8.74
N GLU A 173 -9.06 -12.83 8.92
CA GLU A 173 -9.06 -11.37 8.98
C GLU A 173 -9.48 -10.77 7.64
N ASN A 174 -9.00 -11.33 6.52
CA ASN A 174 -9.40 -10.90 5.18
C ASN A 174 -10.90 -11.03 4.96
N GLU A 175 -11.51 -12.17 5.31
CA GLU A 175 -12.95 -12.38 5.16
C GLU A 175 -13.75 -11.34 5.96
N ARG A 176 -13.36 -11.06 7.21
CA ARG A 176 -14.05 -10.04 8.03
C ARG A 176 -13.83 -8.63 7.51
N ILE A 177 -12.61 -8.29 7.10
CA ILE A 177 -12.28 -7.00 6.47
C ILE A 177 -13.11 -6.81 5.20
N ASP A 178 -13.14 -7.80 4.32
CA ASP A 178 -13.91 -7.74 3.07
C ASP A 178 -15.40 -7.54 3.37
N GLU A 179 -15.99 -8.29 4.31
CA GLU A 179 -17.40 -8.14 4.66
C GLU A 179 -17.74 -6.76 5.25
N LEU A 180 -16.87 -6.20 6.10
CA LEU A 180 -17.05 -4.83 6.62
C LEU A 180 -17.00 -3.81 5.49
N VAL A 181 -16.02 -3.92 4.58
CA VAL A 181 -15.88 -2.99 3.47
C VAL A 181 -17.05 -3.14 2.47
N ILE A 182 -17.47 -4.36 2.16
CA ILE A 182 -18.65 -4.64 1.33
C ILE A 182 -19.91 -4.03 1.94
N SER A 183 -20.09 -4.16 3.26
CA SER A 183 -21.25 -3.63 3.98
C SER A 183 -21.26 -2.10 4.07
N ALA A 184 -20.07 -1.48 4.08
CA ALA A 184 -19.92 -0.03 4.04
C ALA A 184 -20.27 0.56 2.66
N PHE A 185 -20.16 -0.23 1.59
CA PHE A 185 -20.68 0.18 0.30
C PHE A 185 -22.19 -0.01 0.24
N ASN A 186 -22.89 0.97 -0.36
CA ASN A 186 -24.34 0.92 -0.57
C ASN A 186 -24.71 -0.02 -1.74
N LEU A 187 -24.44 -1.30 -1.57
CA LEU A 187 -24.65 -2.37 -2.55
C LEU A 187 -25.90 -3.17 -2.22
N ASN A 188 -26.57 -3.69 -3.25
CA ASN A 188 -27.62 -4.68 -3.07
C ASN A 188 -27.04 -6.08 -2.82
N GLU A 189 -27.85 -7.01 -2.31
CA GLU A 189 -27.37 -8.35 -1.95
C GLU A 189 -26.79 -9.15 -3.14
N SER A 190 -27.30 -8.94 -4.35
CA SER A 190 -26.76 -9.59 -5.56
C SER A 190 -25.35 -9.08 -5.89
N GLU A 191 -25.10 -7.79 -5.72
CA GLU A 191 -23.77 -7.18 -5.90
C GLU A 191 -22.79 -7.63 -4.83
N LYS A 192 -23.23 -7.66 -3.56
CA LYS A 192 -22.42 -8.19 -2.45
C LYS A 192 -22.03 -9.65 -2.72
N GLN A 193 -22.98 -10.46 -3.15
CA GLN A 193 -22.74 -11.86 -3.47
C GLN A 193 -21.74 -12.01 -4.64
N SER A 194 -21.85 -11.17 -5.66
CA SER A 194 -20.90 -11.15 -6.79
C SER A 194 -19.46 -10.85 -6.32
N ILE A 195 -19.28 -9.98 -5.33
CA ILE A 195 -17.95 -9.69 -4.75
C ILE A 195 -17.44 -10.87 -3.93
N ARG A 196 -18.30 -11.53 -3.14
CA ARG A 196 -17.91 -12.72 -2.36
C ARG A 196 -17.44 -13.87 -3.26
N ASP A 197 -18.18 -14.08 -4.35
CA ASP A 197 -17.93 -15.15 -5.32
C ASP A 197 -16.79 -14.81 -6.30
N PHE A 198 -16.32 -13.57 -6.33
CA PHE A 198 -15.23 -13.16 -7.18
C PHE A 198 -13.96 -13.97 -6.89
N LYS A 199 -13.47 -14.62 -7.95
CA LYS A 199 -12.21 -15.34 -8.04
C LYS A 199 -11.44 -14.80 -9.23
N PHE A 200 -10.13 -14.60 -9.03
CA PHE A 200 -9.24 -14.12 -10.08
C PHE A 200 -8.86 -15.26 -11.05
#